data_AF-A0A0F9W2U5-F1
#
_entry.id   AF-A0A0F9W2U5-F1
#
_cell.length_a   1.000
_cell.length_b   1.000
_cell.length_c   1.000
_cell.angle_alpha   90.00
_cell.angle_beta   90.00
_cell.angle_gamma   90.00
#
_symmetry.space_group_name_H-M   'P 1'
#
loop_
_entity.id
_entity.type
_entity.pdbx_description
1 polymer ?
#
loop_
_entity_poly.entity_id
_entity_poly.type
_entity_poly.pdbx_seq_one_letter_code
_entity_poly.pdbx_strand_id
1 'polypeptide(L)' 'MIRHVCHAHGCNMSIPTKMLMCRRHWRMVPRAIQNDVWAAYVPGQDQGQSTPTEEWHKAADAAIAAVRKKEGM' A
#
# COMPACT_ATOMS: atom_id res chain seq x y z
N MET A 1 -11.20 -4.07 -16.32
CA MET A 1 -9.98 -4.28 -15.52
C MET A 1 -9.80 -3.08 -14.62
N ILE A 2 -9.82 -3.27 -13.31
CA ILE A 2 -9.58 -2.19 -12.34
C ILE A 2 -8.09 -1.87 -12.45
N ARG A 3 -7.74 -0.70 -12.99
CA ARG A 3 -6.34 -0.32 -13.18
C ARG A 3 -5.81 0.18 -11.85
N HIS A 4 -5.24 -0.73 -11.05
CA HIS A 4 -4.62 -0.35 -9.78
C HIS A 4 -3.27 0.29 -10.07
N VAL A 5 -3.12 1.55 -9.68
CA VAL A 5 -1.87 2.30 -9.79
C VAL A 5 -1.24 2.45 -8.41
N CYS A 6 0.06 2.71 -8.39
CA CYS A 6 0.78 2.99 -7.16
C CYS A 6 0.10 4.10 -6.35
N HIS A 7 -0.10 3.87 -5.06
CA HIS A 7 -0.69 4.87 -4.15
C HIS A 7 0.29 5.98 -3.72
N ALA A 8 1.55 5.93 -4.16
CA ALA A 8 2.49 7.02 -3.92
C ALA A 8 2.11 8.26 -4.74
N HIS A 9 2.30 9.43 -4.15
CA HIS A 9 1.90 10.68 -4.77
C HIS A 9 2.60 10.90 -6.12
N GLY A 10 1.82 11.13 -7.18
CA GLY A 10 2.36 11.35 -8.53
C GLY A 10 2.89 10.10 -9.25
N CYS A 11 2.71 8.89 -8.68
CA CYS A 11 3.16 7.66 -9.32
C CYS A 11 2.04 6.98 -10.13
N ASN A 12 2.15 7.00 -11.46
CA ASN A 12 1.18 6.37 -12.36
C ASN A 12 1.54 4.93 -12.76
N MET A 13 2.44 4.28 -12.03
CA MET A 13 2.86 2.92 -12.34
C MET A 13 1.72 1.94 -12.06
N SER A 14 1.32 1.17 -13.07
CA SER A 14 0.34 0.09 -12.91
C SER A 14 0.94 -1.02 -12.07
N ILE A 15 0.20 -1.45 -11.04
CA ILE A 15 0.61 -2.50 -10.10
C ILE A 15 -0.50 -3.55 -9.95
N PRO A 16 -0.17 -4.78 -9.53
CA PRO A 16 -1.18 -5.78 -9.19
C PRO A 16 -2.06 -5.32 -8.03
N THR A 17 -3.34 -5.73 -8.01
CA THR A 17 -4.31 -5.35 -6.96
C THR A 17 -3.90 -5.73 -5.55
N LYS A 18 -3.14 -6.82 -5.42
CA LYS A 18 -2.53 -7.29 -4.17
C LYS A 18 -1.39 -6.41 -3.64
N MET A 19 -0.95 -5.40 -4.39
CA MET A 19 0.15 -4.52 -4.00
C MET A 19 -0.39 -3.12 -3.68
N LEU A 20 0.06 -2.54 -2.57
CA LEU A 20 -0.28 -1.16 -2.22
C LEU A 20 0.47 -0.14 -3.08
N MET A 21 1.73 -0.45 -3.42
CA MET A 21 2.64 0.45 -4.12
C MET A 21 3.55 -0.30 -5.08
N CYS A 22 4.18 0.44 -6.00
CA CYS A 22 5.24 -0.11 -6.83
C CYS A 22 6.45 -0.49 -5.98
N ARG A 23 7.28 -1.40 -6.49
CA ARG A 23 8.43 -1.95 -5.76
C ARG A 23 9.43 -0.87 -5.29
N ARG A 24 9.53 0.24 -6.02
CA ARG A 24 10.39 1.39 -5.66
C ARG A 24 9.88 2.09 -4.41
N HIS A 25 8.62 2.50 -4.41
CA HIS A 25 7.98 3.20 -3.29
C HIS A 25 7.79 2.30 -2.08
N TRP A 26 7.45 1.02 -2.29
CA TRP A 26 7.37 0.06 -1.20
C TRP A 26 8.68 -0.08 -0.42
N ARG A 27 9.83 -0.01 -1.09
CA ARG A 27 11.15 -0.04 -0.43
C ARG A 27 11.47 1.24 0.36
N MET A 28 10.76 2.33 0.13
CA MET A 28 10.90 3.58 0.90
C MET A 28 10.13 3.52 2.22
N VAL A 29 9.12 2.66 2.33
CA VAL A 29 8.35 2.44 3.54
C VAL A 29 9.26 1.83 4.62
N PRO A 30 9.29 2.37 5.85
CA PRO A 30 10.03 1.77 6.97
C PRO A 30 9.60 0.32 7.24
N ARG A 31 10.55 -0.55 7.61
CA ARG A 31 10.28 -1.99 7.80
C ARG A 31 9.19 -2.27 8.84
N ALA A 32 9.07 -1.45 9.89
CA ALA A 32 8.01 -1.57 10.89
C ALA A 32 6.62 -1.40 10.25
N ILE A 33 6.42 -0.39 9.41
CA ILE A 33 5.16 -0.14 8.71
C ILE A 33 4.90 -1.22 7.65
N GLN A 34 5.94 -1.70 6.97
CA GLN A 34 5.78 -2.82 6.04
C GLN A 34 5.23 -4.06 6.75
N ASN A 35 5.74 -4.39 7.94
CA ASN A 35 5.24 -5.51 8.73
C ASN A 35 3.79 -5.29 9.18
N ASP A 36 3.44 -4.05 9.58
CA ASP A 36 2.08 -3.70 10.00
C ASP A 36 1.06 -3.92 8.86
N VAL A 37 1.39 -3.43 7.65
CA VAL A 37 0.57 -3.64 6.45
C VAL A 37 0.44 -5.13 6.13
N TRP A 38 1.52 -5.91 6.22
CA TRP A 38 1.47 -7.36 5.98
C TRP A 38 0.73 -8.13 7.07
N ALA A 39 0.80 -7.68 8.32
CA ALA A 39 0.07 -8.28 9.44
C ALA A 39 -1.43 -8.05 9.32
N ALA A 40 -1.84 -6.86 8.85
CA ALA A 40 -3.23 -6.53 8.59
C ALA A 40 -3.74 -7.08 7.24
N TYR A 41 -2.85 -7.54 6.35
CA TYR A 41 -3.23 -8.05 5.04
C TYR A 41 -3.78 -9.48 5.13
N VAL A 42 -5.05 -9.66 4.75
CA VAL A 42 -5.67 -10.98 4.63
C VAL A 42 -5.59 -11.46 3.17
N PRO A 43 -5.05 -12.67 2.90
CA PRO A 43 -5.04 -13.24 1.56
C PRO A 43 -6.47 -13.33 0.99
N GLY A 44 -6.70 -12.77 -0.21
CA GLY A 44 -8.04 -12.73 -0.85
C GLY A 44 -8.78 -11.39 -0.67
N GLN A 45 -8.29 -10.48 0.18
CA GLN A 45 -8.83 -9.13 0.35
C GLN A 45 -8.73 -8.31 -0.95
N ASP A 46 -7.71 -8.56 -1.79
CA ASP A 46 -7.51 -7.86 -3.08
C ASP A 46 -8.47 -8.31 -4.19
N GLN A 47 -9.20 -9.41 -3.98
CA GLN A 47 -10.18 -9.96 -4.93
C GLN A 47 -11.62 -9.64 -4.55
N GLY A 48 -11.83 -8.77 -3.56
CA GLY A 48 -13.18 -8.39 -3.09
C GLY A 48 -13.88 -9.49 -2.27
N GLN A 49 -13.15 -10.53 -1.84
CA GLN A 49 -13.69 -11.60 -0.99
C GLN A 49 -13.77 -11.20 0.49
N SER A 50 -13.16 -10.09 0.89
CA SER A 50 -13.23 -9.58 2.26
C SER A 50 -13.12 -8.06 2.27
N THR A 51 -13.98 -7.40 3.05
CA THR A 51 -13.91 -5.95 3.28
C THR A 51 -12.60 -5.65 4.01
N PRO A 52 -11.76 -4.71 3.52
CA PRO A 52 -10.56 -4.29 4.23
C PRO A 52 -10.93 -3.84 5.65
N THR A 53 -10.21 -4.35 6.66
CA THR A 53 -10.40 -3.91 8.04
C THR A 53 -9.89 -2.48 8.22
N GLU A 54 -10.39 -1.78 9.24
CA GLU A 54 -9.88 -0.44 9.59
C GLU A 54 -8.37 -0.43 9.86
N GLU A 55 -7.84 -1.53 10.41
CA GLU A 55 -6.41 -1.72 10.65
C GLU A 55 -5.61 -1.71 9.34
N TRP A 56 -6.10 -2.39 8.31
CA TRP A 56 -5.47 -2.36 6.99
C TRP A 56 -5.43 -0.96 6.40
N HIS A 57 -6.54 -0.21 6.52
CA HIS A 57 -6.60 1.18 6.05
C HIS A 57 -5.60 2.08 6.78
N LYS A 58 -5.47 1.95 8.11
CA LYS A 58 -4.48 2.69 8.90
C LYS A 58 -3.05 2.36 8.49
N ALA A 59 -2.74 1.07 8.34
CA ALA A 59 -1.42 0.63 7.92
C ALA A 59 -1.07 1.13 6.51
N ALA A 60 -2.04 1.07 5.59
CA ALA A 60 -1.89 1.56 4.22
C ALA A 60 -1.65 3.08 4.17
N ASP A 61 -2.42 3.86 4.94
CA ASP A 61 -2.25 5.31 5.04
C ASP A 61 -0.89 5.68 5.63
N ALA A 62 -0.47 4.99 6.69
CA ALA A 62 0.86 5.16 7.28
C ALA A 62 2.00 4.87 6.27
N ALA A 63 1.83 3.85 5.42
CA ALA A 63 2.79 3.55 4.37
C ALA A 63 2.85 4.67 3.31
N ILE A 64 1.69 5.21 2.90
CA ILE A 64 1.60 6.33 1.97
C ILE A 64 2.24 7.59 2.54
N ALA A 65 1.92 7.94 3.79
CA ALA A 65 2.50 9.08 4.49
C ALA A 65 4.03 8.95 4.63
N ALA A 66 4.54 7.74 4.91
CA ALA A 66 5.98 7.50 5.03
C ALA A 66 6.72 7.73 3.69
N VAL A 67 6.14 7.27 2.58
CA VAL A 67 6.70 7.52 1.24
C VAL A 67 6.63 9.01 0.90
N ARG A 68 5.52 9.67 1.19
CA ARG A 68 5.33 11.10 0.94
C ARG A 68 6.39 11.95 1.65
N LYS A 69 6.63 11.65 2.93
CA LYS A 69 7.70 12.26 3.74
C LYS A 69 9.10 12.01 3.15
N LYS A 70 9.35 10.82 2.58
CA LYS A 70 10.62 10.48 1.92
C LYS A 70 10.80 11.19 0.58
N GLU A 71 9.71 11.46 -0.14
CA GLU A 71 9.72 12.22 -1.38
C GLU A 71 9.74 13.75 -1.15
N GLY A 72 9.67 14.20 0.11
CA GLY A 72 9.76 15.61 0.49
C GLY A 72 8.47 16.39 0.26
N MET A 73 7.33 15.69 0.28
CA MET A 73 5.97 16.24 0.09
C MET A 73 5.13 16.22 1.36
#